data_AF-A0A497M3M7-F1
#
_entry.id   AF-A0A497M3M7-F1
#
_cell.length_a   1.000
_cell.length_b   1.000
_cell.length_c   1.000
_cell.angle_alpha   90.00
_cell.angle_beta   90.00
_cell.angle_gamma   90.00
#
_symmetry.space_group_name_H-M   'P 1'
#
loop_
_entity.id
_entity.type
_entity.pdbx_description
1 polymer ?
#
loop_
_entity_poly.entity_id
_entity_poly.type
_entity_poly.pdbx_seq_one_letter_code
_entity_poly.pdbx_strand_id
1 'polypeptide(L)'
;LLPKLTIFSEVSEAATGAMAAYFFMWGLFTFIMFFGTLKANRAVQFVFMSLAILFFLLTAKELTGNVTLGTITGYEGIICGLSAVYTALAEVLNEVYGKTVLPLFPTGK
;
A
#
# COMPACT_ATOMS: atom_id res chain seq x y z
N LEU A 1 -42.14 9.08 -1.76
CA LEU A 1 -41.14 9.99 -1.15
C LEU A 1 -40.75 9.39 0.21
N LEU A 2 -39.84 8.42 0.22
CA LEU A 2 -39.39 7.82 1.48
C LEU A 2 -38.51 8.84 2.21
N PRO A 3 -38.70 9.05 3.53
CA PRO A 3 -37.84 9.90 4.31
C PRO A 3 -36.44 9.29 4.24
N LYS A 4 -35.44 10.06 3.82
CA LYS A 4 -34.04 9.64 3.90
C LYS A 4 -33.80 9.22 5.36
N LEU A 5 -33.53 7.94 5.57
CA LEU A 5 -33.13 7.36 6.85
C LEU A 5 -31.81 8.03 7.27
N THR A 6 -31.91 9.13 8.00
CA THR A 6 -30.80 9.93 8.54
C THR A 6 -29.85 9.11 9.42
N ILE A 7 -30.33 8.00 9.99
CA ILE A 7 -29.54 7.06 10.77
C ILE A 7 -28.41 6.41 9.92
N PHE A 8 -28.63 6.16 8.63
CA PHE A 8 -27.58 5.60 7.76
C PHE A 8 -26.62 6.67 7.21
N SER A 9 -27.05 7.94 7.12
CA SER A 9 -26.16 9.01 6.65
C SER A 9 -25.13 9.43 7.70
N GLU A 10 -25.51 9.46 8.99
CA GLU A 10 -24.57 9.76 10.09
C GLU A 10 -23.48 8.68 10.21
N VAL A 11 -23.85 7.41 9.99
CA VAL A 11 -22.89 6.29 9.95
C VAL A 11 -21.92 6.46 8.76
N SER A 12 -22.38 6.98 7.62
CA SER A 12 -21.55 7.18 6.43
C SER A 12 -20.48 8.26 6.61
N GLU A 13 -20.81 9.37 7.28
CA GLU A 13 -19.87 10.46 7.54
C GLU A 13 -18.84 10.08 8.61
N ALA A 14 -19.28 9.42 9.69
CA ALA A 14 -18.38 8.84 10.69
C ALA A 14 -17.46 7.76 10.08
N ALA A 15 -17.97 6.96 9.13
CA ALA A 15 -17.20 5.94 8.44
C ALA A 15 -16.07 6.53 7.58
N THR A 16 -16.28 7.67 6.93
CA THR A 16 -15.26 8.32 6.07
C THR A 16 -14.06 8.76 6.92
N GLY A 17 -14.31 9.44 8.05
CA GLY A 17 -13.26 9.85 8.98
C GLY A 17 -12.54 8.65 9.62
N ALA A 18 -13.29 7.59 9.97
CA ALA A 18 -12.73 6.36 10.53
C ALA A 18 -11.84 5.61 9.52
N MET A 19 -12.23 5.55 8.24
CA MET A 19 -11.43 4.91 7.19
C MET A 19 -10.16 5.71 6.88
N ALA A 20 -10.24 7.04 6.86
CA ALA A 20 -9.05 7.89 6.71
C ALA A 20 -8.05 7.68 7.85
N ALA A 21 -8.51 7.66 9.10
CA ALA A 21 -7.67 7.40 10.27
C ALA A 21 -7.05 5.98 10.23
N TYR A 22 -7.82 4.99 9.79
CA TYR A 22 -7.35 3.61 9.60
C TYR A 22 -6.22 3.53 8.57
N PHE A 23 -6.42 4.10 7.37
CA PHE A 23 -5.38 4.12 6.33
C PHE A 23 -4.15 4.91 6.76
N PHE A 24 -4.32 6.01 7.49
CA PHE A 24 -3.20 6.76 8.02
C PHE A 24 -2.35 5.93 9.00
N MET A 25 -3.00 5.23 9.94
CA MET A 25 -2.31 4.37 10.89
C MET A 25 -1.58 3.22 10.17
N TRP A 26 -2.22 2.62 9.17
CA TRP A 26 -1.58 1.61 8.31
C TRP A 26 -0.38 2.17 7.55
N GLY A 27 -0.51 3.35 6.95
CA GLY A 27 0.58 4.03 6.24
C GLY A 27 1.75 4.33 7.16
N LEU A 28 1.50 4.79 8.39
CA LEU A 28 2.53 5.02 9.40
C LEU A 28 3.24 3.72 9.79
N PHE A 29 2.48 2.65 10.05
CA PHE A 29 3.04 1.33 10.35
C PHE A 29 3.94 0.82 9.20
N THR A 30 3.45 0.88 7.97
CA THR A 30 4.22 0.48 6.78
C THR A 30 5.47 1.34 6.58
N PHE A 31 5.38 2.65 6.83
CA PHE A 31 6.52 3.56 6.75
C PHE A 31 7.59 3.25 7.81
N ILE A 32 7.20 2.90 9.03
CA ILE A 32 8.14 2.43 10.06
C ILE A 32 8.77 1.09 9.64
N MET A 33 7.97 0.16 9.12
CA MET A 33 8.48 -1.10 8.59
C MET A 33 9.46 -0.92 7.42
N PHE A 34 9.26 0.09 6.58
CA PHE A 34 10.18 0.42 5.49
C PHE A 34 11.61 0.66 6.01
N PHE A 35 11.79 1.32 7.17
CA PHE A 35 13.12 1.46 7.78
C PHE A 35 13.73 0.11 8.20
N GLY A 36 12.90 -0.86 8.61
CA GLY A 36 13.33 -2.24 8.86
C GLY A 36 13.82 -2.94 7.58
N THR A 37 13.26 -2.61 6.42
CA THR A 37 13.65 -3.17 5.12
C THR A 37 14.93 -2.56 4.54
N LEU A 38 15.55 -1.57 5.17
CA LEU A 38 16.80 -0.95 4.68
C LEU A 38 17.98 -1.93 4.61
N LYS A 39 17.96 -3.00 5.40
CA LYS A 39 18.92 -4.11 5.31
C LYS A 39 18.51 -5.22 4.35
N ALA A 40 17.28 -5.19 3.82
CA ALA A 40 16.78 -6.16 2.87
C ALA A 40 17.19 -5.82 1.41
N ASN A 41 16.59 -6.52 0.45
CA ASN A 41 16.79 -6.34 -0.98
C ASN A 41 16.08 -5.08 -1.50
N ARG A 42 16.62 -4.43 -2.55
CA ARG A 42 16.03 -3.22 -3.14
C ARG A 42 14.59 -3.43 -3.63
N ALA A 43 14.28 -4.65 -4.10
CA ALA A 43 12.92 -5.01 -4.52
C ALA A 43 11.92 -4.91 -3.35
N VAL A 44 12.26 -5.46 -2.18
CA VAL A 44 11.43 -5.38 -0.97
C VAL A 44 11.31 -3.94 -0.46
N GLN A 45 12.40 -3.16 -0.53
CA GLN A 45 12.38 -1.73 -0.19
C GLN A 45 11.40 -0.95 -1.07
N PHE A 46 11.41 -1.21 -2.38
CA PHE A 46 10.49 -0.57 -3.32
C PHE A 46 9.03 -0.90 -2.97
N VAL A 47 8.73 -2.19 -2.73
CA VAL A 47 7.37 -2.64 -2.36
C VAL A 47 6.89 -1.93 -1.09
N PHE A 48 7.70 -1.89 -0.04
CA PHE A 48 7.32 -1.23 1.22
C PHE A 48 7.17 0.28 1.09
N MET A 49 8.02 0.92 0.28
CA MET A 49 7.92 2.35 0.00
C MET A 49 6.64 2.66 -0.78
N SER A 50 6.36 1.93 -1.87
CA SER A 50 5.15 2.14 -2.67
C SER A 50 3.88 1.83 -1.87
N LEU A 51 3.93 0.83 -0.99
CA LEU A 51 2.79 0.49 -0.13
C LEU A 51 2.52 1.60 0.91
N ALA A 52 3.57 2.21 1.48
CA ALA A 52 3.41 3.34 2.40
C ALA A 52 2.76 4.54 1.71
N ILE A 53 3.26 4.89 0.51
CA ILE A 53 2.73 6.01 -0.29
C ILE A 53 1.26 5.74 -0.66
N LEU A 54 0.92 4.51 -1.02
CA LEU A 54 -0.45 4.08 -1.32
C LEU A 54 -1.41 4.32 -0.15
N PHE A 55 -1.03 3.97 1.08
CA PHE A 55 -1.88 4.22 2.25
C PHE A 55 -2.07 5.71 2.54
N PHE A 56 -1.05 6.54 2.32
CA PHE A 56 -1.18 8.00 2.42
C PHE A 56 -2.09 8.56 1.31
N LEU A 57 -1.99 8.03 0.09
CA LEU A 57 -2.87 8.41 -1.03
C LEU A 57 -4.32 7.98 -0.80
N LEU A 58 -4.57 6.80 -0.24
CA LEU A 58 -5.91 6.36 0.19
C LEU A 58 -6.47 7.28 1.27
N THR A 59 -5.65 7.68 2.25
CA THR A 59 -6.04 8.65 3.28
C THR A 59 -6.43 9.99 2.65
N ALA A 60 -5.59 10.52 1.75
CA ALA A 60 -5.86 11.79 1.06
C ALA A 60 -7.13 11.72 0.19
N LYS A 61 -7.36 10.59 -0.49
CA LYS A 61 -8.59 10.32 -1.26
C LYS A 61 -9.81 10.35 -0.33
N GLU A 62 -9.76 9.68 0.81
CA GLU A 62 -10.88 9.60 1.75
C GLU A 62 -11.20 10.98 2.36
N LEU A 63 -10.19 11.79 2.65
CA LEU A 63 -10.37 13.16 3.16
C LEU A 63 -10.84 14.16 2.10
N THR A 64 -10.40 14.02 0.85
CA THR A 64 -10.69 14.98 -0.22
C THR A 64 -11.92 14.60 -1.05
N GLY A 65 -12.31 13.32 -1.07
CA GLY A 65 -13.40 12.78 -1.89
C GLY A 65 -13.16 12.89 -3.40
N ASN A 66 -11.93 13.18 -3.84
CA ASN A 66 -11.64 13.46 -5.25
C ASN A 66 -11.44 12.17 -6.06
N VAL A 67 -12.24 12.00 -7.11
CA VAL A 67 -12.17 10.87 -8.05
C VAL A 67 -10.80 10.74 -8.72
N THR A 68 -10.14 11.86 -9.02
CA THR A 68 -8.81 11.89 -9.68
C THR A 68 -7.74 11.30 -8.80
N LEU A 69 -7.76 11.61 -7.49
CA LEU A 69 -6.86 11.00 -6.51
C LEU A 69 -7.11 9.50 -6.45
N GLY A 70 -8.38 9.07 -6.43
CA GLY A 70 -8.73 7.66 -6.46
C GLY A 70 -8.16 6.90 -7.66
N THR A 71 -8.17 7.49 -8.85
CA THR A 71 -7.57 6.91 -10.05
C THR A 71 -6.04 6.78 -9.93
N ILE A 72 -5.37 7.83 -9.43
CA ILE A 72 -3.91 7.82 -9.21
C ILE A 72 -3.53 6.74 -8.19
N THR A 73 -4.25 6.67 -7.07
CA THR A 73 -4.05 5.63 -6.04
C THR A 73 -4.26 4.22 -6.61
N GLY A 74 -5.22 4.05 -7.52
CA GLY A 74 -5.44 2.78 -8.22
C GLY A 74 -4.25 2.36 -9.07
N TYR A 75 -3.68 3.27 -9.87
CA TYR A 75 -2.49 2.99 -10.68
C TYR A 75 -1.29 2.62 -9.83
N GLU A 76 -1.05 3.36 -8.75
CA GLU A 76 0.01 3.04 -7.80
C GLU A 76 -0.21 1.65 -7.17
N GLY A 77 -1.44 1.31 -6.80
CA GLY A 77 -1.77 -0.01 -6.26
C GLY A 77 -1.47 -1.15 -7.22
N ILE A 78 -1.70 -0.96 -8.52
CA ILE A 78 -1.34 -1.95 -9.53
C ILE A 78 0.19 -2.11 -9.59
N ILE A 79 0.94 -1.01 -9.62
CA ILE A 79 2.42 -1.05 -9.66
C ILE A 79 2.98 -1.70 -8.39
N CYS A 80 2.48 -1.30 -7.23
CA CYS A 80 2.85 -1.87 -5.93
C CYS A 80 2.56 -3.38 -5.90
N GLY A 81 1.36 -3.81 -6.27
CA GLY A 81 0.97 -5.22 -6.28
C GLY A 81 1.80 -6.07 -7.23
N LEU A 82 2.04 -5.58 -8.46
CA LEU A 82 2.90 -6.29 -9.42
C LEU A 82 4.35 -6.40 -8.93
N SER A 83 4.88 -5.35 -8.30
CA SER A 83 6.21 -5.38 -7.72
C SER A 83 6.32 -6.37 -6.54
N ALA A 84 5.27 -6.50 -5.73
CA ALA A 84 5.20 -7.46 -4.64
C ALA A 84 5.16 -8.90 -5.16
N VAL A 85 4.37 -9.17 -6.20
CA VAL A 85 4.31 -10.48 -6.87
C VAL A 85 5.68 -10.84 -7.47
N TYR A 86 6.33 -9.91 -8.17
CA TYR A 86 7.68 -10.13 -8.70
C TYR A 86 8.68 -10.46 -7.60
N THR A 87 8.65 -9.69 -6.50
CA THR A 87 9.58 -9.88 -5.38
C THR A 87 9.37 -11.24 -4.72
N ALA A 88 8.12 -11.62 -4.44
CA ALA A 88 7.80 -12.93 -3.85
C ALA A 88 8.21 -14.09 -4.77
N LEU A 89 7.96 -13.99 -6.07
CA LEU A 89 8.39 -15.00 -7.05
C LEU A 89 9.91 -15.11 -7.08
N ALA A 90 10.62 -13.98 -7.10
CA ALA A 90 12.07 -13.96 -7.14
C ALA A 90 12.69 -14.52 -5.85
N GLU A 91 12.11 -14.27 -4.68
CA GLU A 91 12.55 -14.88 -3.42
C GLU A 91 12.37 -16.40 -3.43
N VAL A 92 11.17 -16.89 -3.73
CA VAL A 92 10.88 -18.33 -3.78
C VAL A 92 11.76 -19.05 -4.81
N LEU A 93 11.92 -18.47 -6.00
CA LEU A 93 12.72 -19.09 -7.07
C LEU A 93 14.22 -19.10 -6.72
N ASN A 94 14.74 -18.01 -6.14
CA ASN A 94 16.14 -17.96 -5.73
C ASN A 94 16.43 -18.95 -4.59
N GLU A 95 15.49 -19.13 -3.66
CA GLU A 95 15.59 -20.08 -2.56
C GLU A 95 15.55 -21.53 -3.06
N VAL A 96 14.59 -21.88 -3.91
CA VAL A 96 14.42 -23.26 -4.45
C VAL A 96 15.61 -23.69 -5.31
N TYR A 97 16.14 -22.79 -6.15
CA TYR A 97 17.23 -23.12 -7.06
C TYR A 97 18.63 -22.88 -6.48
N GLY A 98 18.73 -22.33 -5.26
CA GLY A 98 20.00 -22.05 -4.58
C GLY A 98 20.93 -21.09 -5.34
N LYS A 99 20.41 -20.34 -6.31
CA LYS A 99 21.14 -19.39 -7.16
C LYS A 99 20.23 -18.22 -7.52
N THR A 100 20.81 -17.07 -7.86
CA THR A 100 20.03 -15.92 -8.33
C THR A 100 19.46 -16.18 -9.72
N VAL A 101 18.23 -16.68 -9.80
CA VAL A 101 17.45 -16.84 -11.04
C VAL A 101 16.82 -15.51 -11.45
N LEU A 102 16.28 -14.76 -10.48
CA LEU A 102 15.71 -13.44 -10.69
C LEU A 102 16.44 -12.39 -9.83
N PRO A 103 16.87 -11.26 -10.41
CA PRO A 103 17.62 -10.25 -9.68
C PRO A 103 16.70 -9.52 -8.68
N LEU A 104 17.03 -9.66 -7.39
CA LEU A 104 16.43 -8.91 -6.28
C LEU A 104 17.22 -7.64 -5.92
N PHE A 105 18.36 -7.41 -6.59
CA PHE A 105 19.32 -6.32 -6.34
C PHE A 105 19.66 -6.17 -4.84
N PRO A 106 20.48 -7.09 -4.29
CA PRO A 106 20.90 -7.04 -2.88
C PRO A 106 21.67 -5.77 -2.57
N THR A 107 21.39 -5.17 -1.40
CA THR A 107 21.98 -3.88 -0.99
C THR A 107 23.21 -4.01 -0.09
N GLY A 108 23.58 -5.23 0.30
CA GLY A 108 24.76 -5.55 1.11
C GLY A 108 25.59 -6.66 0.47
N LYS A 109 26.91 -6.61 0.71
CA LYS A 109 27.85 -7.70 0.42
C LYS A 109 27.52 -8.95 1.22
#